data_AF-A0A392RHE9-F1
#
_entry.id   AF-A0A392RHE9-F1
#
_cell.length_a   1.000
_cell.length_b   1.000
_cell.length_c   1.000
_cell.angle_alpha   90.00
_cell.angle_beta   90.00
_cell.angle_gamma   90.00
#
_symmetry.space_group_name_H-M   'P 1'
#
loop_
_entity.id
_entity.type
_entity.pdbx_description
1 polymer ?
#
loop_
_entity_poly.entity_id
_entity_poly.type
_entity_poly.pdbx_seq_one_letter_code
_entity_poly.pdbx_strand_id
1 'polypeptide(L)'
;MRCVSKTWDAIISDPKFVKLHLKRASRNPSLTLFLSKSRIDGDNNVVPFPVSCLIENPMITLPNDPYFRLRDKECRYVIGSCNGWLCLLGYSSIGAYRQIWLRFWNPAM
;
A
#
# COMPACT_ATOMS: atom_id res chain seq x y z
N MET A 1 0.81 14.39 -2.78
CA MET A 1 -0.63 14.08 -2.61
C MET A 1 -1.44 15.29 -2.11
N ARG A 2 -1.11 16.53 -2.51
CA ARG A 2 -1.85 17.74 -2.09
C ARG A 2 -3.14 17.99 -2.89
N CYS A 3 -3.38 17.19 -3.92
CA CYS A 3 -4.38 17.49 -4.95
C CYS A 3 -5.67 16.65 -4.82
N VAL A 4 -5.83 15.85 -3.75
CA VAL A 4 -6.99 14.95 -3.59
C VAL A 4 -8.20 15.71 -3.07
N SER A 5 -8.04 16.47 -1.99
CA SER A 5 -9.01 17.48 -1.54
C SER A 5 -8.31 18.49 -0.62
N LYS A 6 -8.90 19.68 -0.49
CA LYS A 6 -8.37 20.73 0.41
C LYS A 6 -8.29 20.26 1.87
N THR A 7 -9.30 19.53 2.33
CA THR A 7 -9.35 18.97 3.68
C THR A 7 -8.24 17.94 3.89
N TRP A 8 -8.04 17.06 2.91
CA TRP A 8 -7.00 16.03 3.00
C TRP A 8 -5.60 16.64 2.96
N ASP A 9 -5.39 17.65 2.11
CA ASP A 9 -4.13 18.39 2.05
C ASP A 9 -3.81 19.09 3.38
N ALA A 10 -4.81 19.72 4.01
CA ALA A 10 -4.64 20.36 5.31
C ALA A 10 -4.20 19.36 6.39
N ILE A 11 -4.76 18.15 6.40
CA ILE A 11 -4.40 17.10 7.37
C ILE A 11 -2.98 16.58 7.12
N ILE A 12 -2.64 16.22 5.88
CA ILE A 12 -1.31 15.63 5.59
C ILE A 12 -0.18 16.66 5.60
N SER A 13 -0.50 17.94 5.42
CA SER A 13 0.45 19.04 5.52
C SER A 13 0.57 19.58 6.94
N ASP A 14 -0.27 19.14 7.90
CA ASP A 14 -0.16 19.54 9.30
C ASP A 14 1.17 19.04 9.91
N PRO A 15 2.03 19.94 10.41
CA PRO A 15 3.35 19.56 10.92
C PRO A 15 3.30 18.62 12.13
N LYS A 16 2.26 18.71 12.97
CA LYS A 16 2.13 17.84 14.14
C LYS A 16 1.77 16.42 13.69
N PHE A 17 0.84 16.29 12.75
CA PHE A 17 0.47 15.02 12.13
C PHE A 17 1.69 14.38 11.47
N VAL A 18 2.42 15.12 10.62
CA VAL A 18 3.63 14.62 9.95
C VAL A 18 4.67 14.17 10.97
N LYS A 19 5.00 14.99 11.97
CA LYS A 19 6.01 14.66 12.98
C LYS A 19 5.61 13.44 13.83
N LEU A 20 4.34 13.36 14.24
CA LEU A 20 3.82 12.22 14.99
C LEU A 20 3.90 10.93 14.16
N HIS A 21 3.47 11.00 12.89
CA HIS A 21 3.46 9.86 11.99
C HIS A 21 4.88 9.36 11.69
N LEU A 22 5.81 10.27 11.38
CA LEU A 22 7.23 9.93 11.16
C LEU A 22 7.86 9.28 12.39
N LYS A 23 7.61 9.81 13.60
CA LYS A 23 8.14 9.23 14.84
C LYS A 23 7.57 7.84 15.14
N ARG A 24 6.33 7.56 14.72
CA ARG A 24 5.73 6.22 14.83
C ARG A 24 6.34 5.26 13.81
N ALA A 25 6.44 5.68 12.56
CA ALA A 25 7.03 4.87 11.48
C ALA A 25 8.50 4.50 11.77
N SER A 26 9.28 5.40 12.40
CA SER A 26 10.68 5.15 12.74
C SER A 26 10.88 4.15 13.88
N ARG A 27 9.85 3.85 14.69
CA ARG A 27 9.96 2.93 15.83
C ARG A 27 9.96 1.47 15.40
N ASN A 28 9.19 1.15 14.36
CA ASN A 28 9.06 -0.19 13.80
C ASN A 28 9.20 -0.07 12.28
N PRO A 29 10.43 0.07 11.75
CA PRO A 29 10.61 0.19 10.31
C PRO A 29 10.17 -1.12 9.65
N SER A 30 9.02 -1.06 8.98
CA SER A 30 8.53 -2.14 8.12
C SER A 30 8.57 -1.68 6.67
N LEU A 31 9.14 -2.51 5.80
CA LEU A 31 9.03 -2.34 4.36
C LEU A 31 7.71 -2.90 3.89
N THR A 32 7.04 -2.19 2.99
CA THR A 32 5.86 -2.74 2.33
C THR A 32 6.30 -3.45 1.06
N LEU A 33 6.15 -4.77 1.02
CA LEU A 33 6.52 -5.60 -0.12
C LEU A 33 5.33 -5.77 -1.05
N PHE A 34 5.52 -5.44 -2.32
CA PHE A 34 4.57 -5.75 -3.39
C PHE A 34 4.96 -7.05 -4.07
N LEU A 35 4.05 -8.03 -4.02
CA LEU A 35 4.25 -9.37 -4.56
C LEU A 35 3.36 -9.55 -5.77
N SER A 36 3.96 -9.52 -6.94
CA SER A 36 3.29 -9.89 -8.18
C SER A 36 3.29 -11.42 -8.30
N LYS A 37 2.16 -12.06 -8.00
CA LYS A 37 2.00 -13.49 -8.28
C LYS A 37 1.76 -13.70 -9.78
N SER A 38 2.09 -14.89 -10.29
CA SER A 38 1.99 -15.18 -11.72
C SER A 38 0.54 -15.08 -12.21
N ARG A 39 0.32 -14.83 -13.51
CA ARG A 39 -1.03 -14.73 -14.11
C ARG A 39 -1.91 -15.98 -13.92
N ILE A 40 -1.30 -17.10 -13.58
CA ILE A 40 -1.94 -18.42 -13.48
C ILE A 40 -2.50 -18.65 -12.08
N ASP A 41 -1.88 -18.08 -11.04
CA ASP A 41 -2.24 -18.35 -9.66
C ASP A 41 -2.14 -17.10 -8.79
N GLY A 42 -3.31 -16.53 -8.49
CA GLY A 42 -3.48 -15.72 -7.30
C GLY A 42 -3.23 -14.23 -7.45
N ASP A 43 -4.00 -13.50 -6.67
CA ASP A 43 -3.99 -12.06 -6.53
C ASP A 43 -2.62 -11.46 -6.18
N ASN A 44 -2.42 -10.20 -6.55
CA ASN A 44 -1.26 -9.43 -6.12
C ASN A 44 -1.43 -9.08 -4.65
N ASN A 45 -0.35 -9.22 -3.88
CA ASN A 45 -0.39 -8.98 -2.45
C ASN A 45 0.54 -7.83 -2.05
N VAL A 46 0.19 -7.15 -0.97
CA VAL A 46 0.98 -6.08 -0.38
C VAL A 46 1.15 -6.34 1.11
N VAL A 47 2.34 -6.80 1.51
CA VAL A 47 2.58 -7.28 2.87
C VAL A 47 3.57 -6.37 3.60
N PRO A 48 3.29 -5.91 4.83
CA PRO A 48 4.29 -5.26 5.67
C PRO A 48 5.31 -6.30 6.17
N PHE A 49 6.59 -6.00 6.01
CA PHE A 49 7.69 -6.87 6.40
C PHE A 49 8.70 -6.09 7.26
N PRO A 50 8.99 -6.53 8.50
CA PRO A 50 9.94 -5.84 9.36
C PRO A 50 11.34 -5.76 8.73
N VAL A 51 11.97 -4.58 8.78
CA VAL A 51 13.33 -4.40 8.28
C VAL A 51 14.34 -5.22 9.09
N SER A 52 14.12 -5.37 10.40
CA SER A 52 14.98 -6.19 11.26
C SER A 52 15.07 -7.63 10.76
N CYS A 53 13.94 -8.21 10.31
CA CYS A 53 13.92 -9.56 9.77
C CYS A 53 14.79 -9.71 8.51
N LEU A 54 14.86 -8.69 7.63
CA LEU A 54 15.73 -8.73 6.45
C LEU A 54 17.21 -8.69 6.80
N ILE A 55 17.56 -7.95 7.87
CA ILE A 55 18.93 -7.79 8.32
C ILE A 55 19.41 -9.08 9.00
N GLU A 56 18.55 -9.70 9.81
CA GLU A 56 18.89 -10.89 10.58
C GLU A 56 18.80 -12.20 9.78
N ASN A 57 17.87 -12.29 8.81
CA ASN A 57 17.72 -13.47 7.96
C ASN A 57 17.21 -13.09 6.55
N PRO A 58 17.99 -13.33 5.48
CA PRO A 58 17.57 -13.00 4.12
C PRO A 58 16.45 -13.91 3.58
N MET A 59 16.13 -15.02 4.26
CA MET A 59 15.03 -15.89 3.87
C MET A 59 13.69 -15.32 4.32
N ILE A 60 13.00 -14.69 3.38
CA ILE A 60 11.69 -14.07 3.59
C ILE A 60 10.60 -15.15 3.46
N THR A 61 10.00 -15.55 4.59
CA THR A 61 8.76 -16.34 4.58
C THR A 61 7.58 -15.39 4.77
N LEU A 62 6.71 -15.32 3.77
CA LEU A 62 5.57 -14.40 3.78
C LEU A 62 4.34 -15.07 4.38
N PRO A 63 3.61 -14.39 5.29
CA PRO A 63 2.32 -14.88 5.75
C PRO A 63 1.32 -14.90 4.58
N ASN A 64 0.57 -15.99 4.45
CA ASN A 64 -0.60 -16.08 3.56
C ASN A 64 -1.79 -15.36 4.20
N ASP A 65 -1.68 -14.05 4.36
CA ASP A 65 -2.74 -13.23 4.96
C ASP A 65 -3.68 -12.70 3.85
N PRO A 66 -5.01 -12.92 3.95
CA PRO A 66 -5.97 -12.41 2.99
C PRO A 66 -6.06 -10.87 2.97
N TYR A 67 -5.80 -10.18 4.08
CA TYR A 67 -6.00 -8.72 4.19
C TYR A 67 -5.11 -7.88 3.25
N PHE A 68 -4.05 -8.51 2.75
CA PHE A 68 -3.05 -7.93 1.88
C PHE A 68 -3.31 -8.17 0.39
N ARG A 69 -4.40 -8.86 0.04
CA ARG A 69 -4.85 -9.10 -1.32
C ARG A 69 -5.39 -7.81 -1.96
N LEU A 70 -4.92 -7.49 -3.17
CA LEU A 70 -5.37 -6.30 -3.88
C LEU A 70 -6.80 -6.41 -4.41
N ARG A 71 -7.27 -7.62 -4.78
CA ARG A 71 -8.67 -7.86 -5.20
C ARG A 71 -9.66 -7.56 -4.10
N ASP A 72 -9.31 -7.80 -2.84
CA ASP A 72 -10.18 -7.44 -1.70
C ASP A 72 -10.38 -5.92 -1.61
N LYS A 73 -9.46 -5.14 -2.20
CA LYS A 73 -9.54 -3.68 -2.36
C LYS A 73 -10.03 -3.27 -3.75
N GLU A 74 -10.49 -4.21 -4.57
CA GLU A 74 -10.85 -4.03 -5.98
C GLU A 74 -9.71 -3.40 -6.82
N CYS A 75 -8.47 -3.62 -6.42
CA CYS A 75 -7.29 -3.12 -7.11
C CYS A 75 -6.49 -4.27 -7.71
N ARG A 76 -5.60 -3.95 -8.66
CA ARG A 76 -4.73 -4.94 -9.31
C ARG A 76 -3.26 -4.58 -9.22
N TYR A 77 -2.91 -3.30 -9.18
CA TYR A 77 -1.52 -2.87 -9.21
C TYR A 77 -1.23 -1.82 -8.15
N VAL A 78 -0.02 -1.85 -7.61
CA VAL A 78 0.57 -0.71 -6.90
C VAL A 78 1.26 0.17 -7.94
N ILE A 79 0.90 1.45 -7.99
CA ILE A 79 1.48 2.43 -8.93
C ILE A 79 2.60 3.24 -8.27
N GLY A 80 2.57 3.37 -6.94
CA GLY A 80 3.63 4.03 -6.20
C GLY A 80 3.32 4.17 -4.72
N SER A 81 4.28 4.76 -4.00
CA SER A 81 4.21 4.99 -2.56
C SER A 81 4.66 6.40 -2.19
N CYS A 82 4.06 6.99 -1.14
CA CYS A 82 4.48 8.28 -0.60
C CYS A 82 4.14 8.37 0.89
N ASN A 83 5.14 8.62 1.75
CA ASN A 83 4.98 8.80 3.20
C ASN A 83 4.13 7.70 3.89
N GLY A 84 4.38 6.43 3.55
CA GLY A 84 3.63 5.29 4.08
C GLY A 84 2.30 4.98 3.40
N TRP A 85 1.82 5.85 2.51
CA TRP A 85 0.64 5.60 1.69
C TRP A 85 1.00 4.90 0.39
N LEU A 86 0.13 4.00 -0.05
CA LEU A 86 0.20 3.34 -1.34
C LEU A 86 -0.88 3.87 -2.27
N CYS A 87 -0.51 4.11 -3.52
CA CYS A 87 -1.43 4.38 -4.61
C CYS A 87 -1.70 3.09 -5.36
N LEU A 88 -2.95 2.63 -5.32
CA LEU A 88 -3.41 1.40 -5.95
C LEU A 88 -4.26 1.72 -7.18
N LEU A 89 -4.08 0.97 -8.25
CA LEU A 89 -4.88 1.05 -9.47
C LEU A 89 -5.86 -0.12 -9.54
N GLY A 90 -7.13 0.21 -9.67
CA GLY A 90 -8.20 -0.72 -10.02
C GLY A 90 -8.78 -0.41 -11.39
N TYR A 91 -9.29 -1.44 -12.06
CA TYR A 91 -10.11 -1.27 -13.25
C TYR A 91 -11.07 -2.44 -13.43
N SER A 92 -12.23 -2.14 -14.01
CA SER A 92 -13.22 -3.11 -14.46
C SER A 92 -13.59 -2.84 -15.92
N SER A 93 -14.01 -3.88 -16.63
CA SER A 93 -14.54 -3.76 -17.98
C SER A 93 -16.04 -4.06 -17.94
N ILE A 94 -16.86 -3.14 -18.42
CA ILE A 94 -18.32 -3.32 -18.55
C ILE A 94 -18.64 -3.15 -20.03
N GLY A 95 -18.77 -4.26 -20.74
CA GLY A 95 -18.89 -4.28 -22.21
C GLY A 95 -17.65 -3.66 -22.88
N ALA A 96 -17.86 -2.62 -23.69
CA ALA A 96 -16.79 -1.89 -24.37
C ALA A 96 -16.11 -0.81 -23.49
N TYR A 97 -16.67 -0.49 -22.32
CA TYR A 97 -16.15 0.56 -21.45
C TYR A 97 -15.19 0.00 -20.40
N ARG A 98 -14.13 0.77 -20.12
CA ARG A 98 -13.17 0.47 -19.06
C ARG A 98 -13.26 1.54 -17.97
N GLN A 99 -13.74 1.15 -16.80
CA GLN A 99 -13.72 2.00 -15.62
C GLN A 99 -12.36 1.84 -14.93
N ILE A 100 -11.76 2.97 -14.54
CA ILE A 100 -10.46 3.01 -13.87
C ILE A 100 -10.61 3.86 -12.61
N TRP A 101 -10.01 3.42 -11.50
CA TRP A 101 -9.99 4.18 -10.26
C TRP A 101 -8.65 4.03 -9.54
N LEU A 102 -8.37 5.01 -8.69
CA LEU A 102 -7.24 5.01 -7.78
C LEU A 102 -7.73 4.89 -6.34
N ARG A 103 -7.11 4.02 -5.55
CA ARG A 103 -7.31 3.94 -4.11
C ARG A 103 -6.02 4.27 -3.38
N PHE A 104 -6.13 5.09 -2.35
CA PHE A 104 -5.04 5.38 -1.44
C PHE A 104 -5.21 4.55 -0.19
N TRP A 105 -4.19 3.77 0.18
CA TRP A 105 -4.26 2.87 1.32
C TRP A 105 -2.98 2.98 2.16
N ASN A 106 -3.16 3.10 3.47
CA ASN A 106 -2.07 3.04 4.44
C ASN A 106 -2.09 1.66 5.11
N PRO A 107 -1.12 0.77 4.82
CA PRO A 107 -1.05 -0.56 5.43
C PRO A 107 -0.68 -0.54 6.92
N ALA A 108 -0.23 0.61 7.46
CA ALA A 108 0.08 0.79 8.87
C ALA A 108 -1.09 1.35 9.71
N MET A 109 -2.26 1.57 9.08
CA MET A 109 -3.52 1.97 9.76
C MET A 109 -4.47 0.79 9.91
#